data_AF-A0A7Y1UQR9-F1
#
_entry.id   AF-A0A7Y1UQR9-F1
#
_cell.length_a   1.000
_cell.length_b   1.000
_cell.length_c   1.000
_cell.angle_alpha   90.00
_cell.angle_beta   90.00
_cell.angle_gamma   90.00
#
_symmetry.space_group_name_H-M   'P 1'
#
loop_
_entity.id
_entity.type
_entity.pdbx_description
1 polymer ?
#
loop_
_entity_poly.entity_id
_entity_poly.type
_entity_poly.pdbx_seq_one_letter_code
_entity_poly.pdbx_strand_id
1 'polypeptide(L)'
;RLQVVATVALFVVGFWQVEGAFLLIPVVALYGAVQTAFDASYLIFARQYAARLERYINQQLDDPVLIAAELEKSYLFPLDDMKIVTAAFGSSFSYFSFVTLFFTALGVLTYSFGLALGLPFLDAAGSGWTLAYLSSLSLVTLAALLVGWWWFVAGAGERRLRAILDDRFGSASKGDT
;
A
#
# COMPACT_ATOMS: atom_id res chain seq x y z
N ARG A 1 3.78 -10.41 8.43
CA ARG A 1 4.68 -11.17 9.36
C ARG A 1 5.35 -12.32 8.61
N LEU A 2 4.60 -13.16 7.89
CA LEU A 2 5.16 -14.23 7.07
C LEU A 2 6.17 -13.74 6.02
N GLN A 3 5.91 -12.61 5.36
CA GLN A 3 6.78 -12.05 4.33
C GLN A 3 8.15 -11.66 4.88
N VAL A 4 8.20 -11.02 6.05
CA VAL A 4 9.46 -10.65 6.69
C VAL A 4 10.28 -11.89 7.02
N VAL A 5 9.64 -12.91 7.62
CA VAL A 5 10.29 -14.19 7.93
C VAL A 5 10.79 -14.88 6.66
N ALA A 6 9.97 -14.92 5.60
CA ALA A 6 10.33 -15.50 4.32
C ALA A 6 11.50 -14.76 3.66
N THR A 7 11.47 -13.43 3.63
CA THR A 7 12.57 -12.60 3.11
C THR A 7 13.87 -12.86 3.88
N VAL A 8 13.83 -12.85 5.21
CA VAL A 8 15.02 -13.14 6.03
C VAL A 8 15.52 -14.56 5.78
N ALA A 9 14.63 -15.55 5.74
CA ALA A 9 14.99 -16.93 5.44
C ALA A 9 15.64 -17.07 4.05
N LEU A 10 15.09 -16.40 3.03
CA LEU A 10 15.65 -16.40 1.68
C LEU A 10 17.03 -15.74 1.62
N PHE A 11 17.25 -14.64 2.36
CA PHE A 11 18.58 -14.06 2.49
C PHE A 11 19.55 -15.04 3.15
N VAL A 12 19.17 -15.65 4.28
CA VAL A 12 20.02 -16.62 4.99
C VAL A 12 20.36 -17.81 4.10
N VAL A 13 19.36 -18.39 3.41
CA VAL A 13 19.54 -19.51 2.49
C VAL A 13 20.40 -19.12 1.29
N GLY A 14 20.20 -17.92 0.74
CA GLY A 14 21.02 -17.37 -0.34
C GLY A 14 22.49 -17.27 0.04
N PHE A 15 22.77 -16.76 1.24
CA PHE A 15 24.14 -16.71 1.77
C PHE A 15 24.69 -18.09 2.16
N TRP A 16 23.83 -19.09 2.38
CA TRP A 16 24.19 -20.49 2.60
C TRP A 16 24.33 -21.26 1.27
N GLN A 17 25.06 -20.69 0.30
CA GLN A 17 25.42 -21.34 -0.97
C GLN A 17 24.24 -21.71 -1.89
N VAL A 18 23.03 -21.20 -1.65
CA VAL A 18 21.88 -21.39 -2.55
C VAL A 18 21.53 -20.05 -3.21
N GLU A 19 22.42 -19.55 -4.07
CA GLU A 19 22.31 -18.21 -4.67
C GLU A 19 20.98 -17.98 -5.41
N GLY A 20 20.39 -19.03 -6.00
CA GLY A 20 19.08 -18.96 -6.63
C GLY A 20 17.94 -18.54 -5.69
N ALA A 21 18.10 -18.67 -4.37
CA ALA A 21 17.12 -18.20 -3.40
C ALA A 21 16.94 -16.66 -3.43
N PHE A 22 17.98 -15.90 -3.80
CA PHE A 22 17.90 -14.45 -3.92
C PHE A 22 16.86 -14.01 -4.98
N LEU A 23 16.63 -14.82 -6.00
CA LEU A 23 15.61 -14.55 -7.05
C LEU A 23 14.17 -14.64 -6.52
N LEU A 24 13.93 -15.29 -5.39
CA LEU A 24 12.58 -15.30 -4.80
C LEU A 24 12.30 -14.03 -3.99
N ILE A 25 13.33 -13.29 -3.59
CA ILE A 25 13.19 -12.10 -2.74
C ILE A 25 12.42 -10.98 -3.45
N PRO A 26 12.69 -10.60 -4.72
CA PRO A 26 11.88 -9.62 -5.44
C PRO A 26 10.40 -9.99 -5.50
N VAL A 27 10.09 -11.28 -5.68
CA VAL A 27 8.71 -11.78 -5.74
C VAL A 27 8.01 -11.66 -4.39
N VAL A 28 8.68 -12.07 -3.30
CA VAL A 28 8.15 -11.94 -1.94
C VAL A 28 7.98 -10.47 -1.54
N ALA A 29 8.93 -9.61 -1.91
CA ALA A 29 8.86 -8.18 -1.67
C ALA A 29 7.67 -7.54 -2.41
N LEU A 30 7.46 -7.90 -3.68
CA LEU A 30 6.32 -7.42 -4.47
C LEU A 30 4.98 -7.89 -3.90
N TYR A 31 4.89 -9.15 -3.49
CA TYR A 31 3.70 -9.67 -2.80
C TYR A 31 3.44 -8.92 -1.49
N GLY A 32 4.50 -8.67 -0.71
CA GLY A 32 4.42 -7.85 0.51
C GLY A 32 3.86 -6.45 0.24
N ALA A 33 4.35 -5.77 -0.82
CA ALA A 33 3.86 -4.45 -1.21
C ALA A 33 2.38 -4.47 -1.59
N VAL A 34 1.94 -5.45 -2.39
CA VAL A 34 0.52 -5.61 -2.76
C VAL A 34 -0.35 -5.86 -1.53
N GLN A 35 0.11 -6.69 -0.59
CA GLN A 35 -0.61 -6.94 0.65
C GLN A 35 -0.71 -5.69 1.53
N THR A 36 0.37 -4.94 1.70
CA THR A 36 0.34 -3.67 2.45
C THR A 36 -0.61 -2.66 1.80
N ALA A 37 -0.63 -2.59 0.47
CA ALA A 37 -1.58 -1.76 -0.26
C ALA A 37 -3.04 -2.21 -0.03
N PHE A 38 -3.29 -3.53 -0.03
CA PHE A 38 -4.61 -4.08 0.29
C PHE A 38 -5.05 -3.71 1.72
N ASP A 39 -4.18 -3.90 2.72
CA ASP A 39 -4.46 -3.55 4.12
C ASP A 39 -4.77 -2.05 4.28
N ALA A 40 -3.99 -1.18 3.61
CA ALA A 40 -4.24 0.25 3.59
C ALA A 40 -5.58 0.60 2.91
N SER A 41 -5.94 -0.09 1.82
CA SER A 41 -7.22 0.11 1.15
C SER A 41 -8.40 -0.24 2.04
N TYR A 42 -8.29 -1.31 2.83
CA TYR A 42 -9.33 -1.74 3.76
C TYR A 42 -9.48 -0.76 4.92
N LEU A 43 -8.37 -0.26 5.46
CA LEU A 43 -8.38 0.80 6.46
C LEU A 43 -9.11 2.06 5.95
N ILE A 44 -8.78 2.53 4.74
CA ILE A 44 -9.44 3.69 4.13
C ILE A 44 -10.94 3.43 3.94
N PHE A 45 -11.31 2.24 3.44
CA PHE A 45 -12.70 1.83 3.29
C PHE A 45 -13.47 1.89 4.60
N ALA A 46 -12.94 1.26 5.66
CA ALA A 46 -13.61 1.19 6.96
C ALA A 46 -13.80 2.58 7.57
N ARG A 47 -12.76 3.42 7.52
CA ARG A 47 -12.79 4.79 8.05
C ARG A 47 -13.77 5.68 7.29
N GLN A 48 -13.81 5.59 5.96
CA GLN A 48 -14.78 6.33 5.14
C GLN A 48 -16.22 5.96 5.48
N TYR A 49 -16.50 4.65 5.62
CA TYR A 49 -17.82 4.18 6.01
C TYR A 49 -18.19 4.65 7.43
N ALA A 50 -17.30 4.45 8.41
CA ALA A 50 -17.51 4.85 9.80
C ALA A 50 -17.74 6.37 9.92
N ALA A 51 -16.92 7.19 9.26
CA ALA A 51 -17.08 8.64 9.27
C ALA A 51 -18.37 9.11 8.60
N ARG A 52 -18.90 8.37 7.61
CA ARG A 52 -20.19 8.69 6.99
C ARG A 52 -21.35 8.31 7.91
N LEU A 53 -21.28 7.14 8.53
CA LEU A 53 -22.27 6.65 9.48
C LEU A 53 -22.33 7.52 10.73
N GLU A 54 -21.18 7.90 11.29
CA GLU A 54 -21.07 8.79 12.44
C GLU A 54 -21.76 10.13 12.17
N ARG A 55 -21.48 10.76 11.03
CA ARG A 55 -22.15 12.00 10.61
C ARG A 55 -23.65 11.82 10.48
N TYR A 56 -24.10 10.72 9.87
CA TYR A 56 -25.52 10.43 9.70
C TYR A 56 -26.25 10.26 11.04
N ILE A 57 -25.62 9.62 12.03
CA ILE A 57 -26.18 9.46 13.37
C ILE A 57 -26.19 10.80 14.11
N ASN A 58 -25.07 11.51 14.15
CA ASN A 58 -24.97 12.80 14.83
C ASN A 58 -25.96 13.84 14.28
N GLN A 59 -26.26 13.83 12.97
CA GLN A 59 -27.27 14.71 12.37
C GLN A 59 -28.71 14.44 12.84
N GLN A 60 -28.97 13.27 13.42
CA GLN A 60 -30.27 12.90 13.98
C GLN A 60 -30.36 13.11 15.51
N LEU A 61 -29.26 13.52 16.13
CA LEU A 61 -29.20 13.84 17.56
C LEU A 61 -29.26 15.35 17.74
N ASP A 62 -29.93 15.81 18.81
CA ASP A 62 -29.94 17.24 19.17
C ASP A 62 -28.56 17.73 19.63
N ASP A 63 -27.74 16.82 20.16
CA ASP A 63 -26.36 17.07 20.59
C ASP A 63 -25.44 15.97 20.02
N PRO A 64 -24.47 16.28 19.14
CA PRO A 64 -23.58 15.29 18.55
C PRO A 64 -22.59 14.73 19.59
N VAL A 65 -22.65 13.42 19.82
CA VAL A 65 -21.86 12.76 20.89
C VAL A 65 -20.72 11.90 20.33
N LEU A 66 -20.80 11.50 19.06
CA LEU A 66 -19.81 10.65 18.42
C LEU A 66 -18.70 11.50 17.80
N ILE A 67 -17.44 11.25 18.18
CA ILE A 67 -16.26 12.03 17.75
C ILE A 67 -15.14 11.16 17.17
N ALA A 68 -15.42 9.89 16.83
CA ALA A 68 -14.36 8.97 16.42
C ALA A 68 -13.72 9.40 15.11
N ALA A 69 -14.49 9.93 14.16
CA ALA A 69 -13.96 10.45 12.90
C ALA A 69 -13.00 11.63 13.11
N GLU A 70 -13.29 12.50 14.07
CA GLU A 70 -12.44 13.63 14.45
C GLU A 70 -11.13 13.18 15.12
N LEU A 71 -11.23 12.21 16.05
CA LEU A 71 -10.07 11.59 16.68
C LEU A 71 -9.16 10.91 15.66
N GLU A 72 -9.73 10.12 14.74
CA GLU A 72 -8.97 9.45 13.69
C GLU A 72 -8.33 10.41 12.69
N LYS A 73 -9.03 11.50 12.32
CA LYS A 73 -8.47 12.55 11.45
C LYS A 73 -7.22 13.15 12.07
N SER A 74 -7.26 13.42 13.38
CA SER A 74 -6.15 14.03 14.12
C SER A 74 -5.02 13.04 14.41
N TYR A 75 -5.34 11.78 14.71
CA TYR A 75 -4.35 10.76 15.08
C TYR A 75 -3.66 10.10 13.87
N LEU A 76 -4.41 9.84 12.79
CA LEU A 76 -3.91 9.11 11.62
C LEU A 76 -3.60 10.05 10.46
N PHE A 77 -4.64 10.51 9.77
CA PHE A 77 -4.59 11.39 8.60
C PHE A 77 -6.01 11.78 8.16
N PRO A 78 -6.19 12.95 7.53
CA PRO A 78 -7.45 13.38 6.93
C PRO A 78 -7.86 12.49 5.74
N LEU A 79 -9.17 12.24 5.62
CA LEU A 79 -9.73 11.31 4.64
C LEU A 79 -9.85 11.91 3.22
N ASP A 80 -9.97 13.24 3.11
CA ASP A 80 -10.30 13.95 1.86
C ASP A 80 -9.08 14.51 1.11
N ASP A 81 -7.89 14.48 1.70
CA ASP A 81 -6.67 14.93 1.03
C ASP A 81 -6.20 13.91 -0.01
N MET A 82 -5.69 14.42 -1.14
CA MET A 82 -5.21 13.60 -2.25
C MET A 82 -4.05 12.70 -1.79
N LYS A 83 -4.34 11.41 -1.64
CA LYS A 83 -3.40 10.40 -1.17
C LYS A 83 -2.52 9.95 -2.33
N ILE A 84 -1.49 10.72 -2.68
CA ILE A 84 -0.33 10.12 -3.37
C ILE A 84 0.34 9.23 -2.33
N VAL A 85 -0.14 7.99 -2.21
CA VAL A 85 0.37 6.89 -1.37
C VAL A 85 1.13 7.43 -0.16
N THR A 86 0.43 8.15 0.72
CA THR A 86 0.87 8.46 2.10
C THR A 86 2.30 9.00 2.25
N ALA A 87 2.84 9.61 1.20
CA ALA A 87 4.14 10.25 1.14
C ALA A 87 3.95 11.76 1.15
N ALA A 88 3.17 12.27 2.09
CA ALA A 88 3.05 13.71 2.29
C ALA A 88 4.34 14.24 2.92
N PHE A 89 5.31 14.63 2.10
CA PHE A 89 6.46 15.42 2.57
C PHE A 89 6.00 16.87 2.77
N GLY A 90 5.95 17.35 4.02
CA GLY A 90 5.52 18.71 4.34
C GLY A 90 4.91 18.88 5.73
N SER A 91 4.13 19.94 5.92
CA SER A 91 3.51 20.34 7.20
C SER A 91 2.42 19.40 7.74
N SER A 92 2.11 18.32 7.03
CA SER A 92 1.09 17.31 7.37
C SER A 92 1.67 15.90 7.55
N PHE A 93 2.97 15.78 7.80
CA PHE A 93 3.65 14.50 7.99
C PHE A 93 3.16 13.80 9.27
N SER A 94 2.40 12.72 9.09
CA SER A 94 1.90 11.90 10.20
C SER A 94 2.75 10.65 10.46
N TYR A 95 2.59 10.01 11.62
CA TYR A 95 3.23 8.73 11.91
C TYR A 95 2.89 7.66 10.83
N PHE A 96 1.67 7.68 10.31
CA PHE A 96 1.27 6.80 9.21
C PHE A 96 2.05 7.07 7.91
N SER A 97 2.37 8.34 7.64
CA SER A 97 3.18 8.73 6.49
C SER A 97 4.62 8.23 6.62
N PHE A 98 5.22 8.38 7.82
CA PHE A 98 6.52 7.81 8.14
C PHE A 98 6.54 6.29 7.92
N VAL A 99 5.58 5.58 8.50
CA VAL A 99 5.51 4.11 8.41
C VAL A 99 5.36 3.66 6.96
N THR A 100 4.56 4.35 6.16
CA THR A 100 4.40 4.00 4.74
C THR A 100 5.70 4.20 3.97
N LEU A 101 6.35 5.36 4.11
CA LEU A 101 7.62 5.65 3.45
C LEU A 101 8.70 4.66 3.88
N PHE A 102 8.77 4.35 5.17
CA PHE A 102 9.71 3.40 5.72
C PHE A 102 9.52 1.99 5.12
N PHE A 103 8.29 1.47 5.10
CA PHE A 103 8.01 0.17 4.48
C PHE A 103 8.22 0.18 2.97
N THR A 104 7.90 1.27 2.29
CA THR A 104 8.14 1.42 0.85
C THR A 104 9.64 1.38 0.55
N ALA A 105 10.44 2.17 1.27
CA ALA A 105 11.89 2.18 1.13
C ALA A 105 12.49 0.81 1.44
N LEU A 106 12.06 0.16 2.53
CA LEU A 106 12.51 -1.18 2.89
C LEU A 106 12.14 -2.21 1.81
N GLY A 107 10.94 -2.12 1.24
CA GLY A 107 10.48 -2.98 0.15
C GLY A 107 11.32 -2.80 -1.12
N VAL A 108 11.58 -1.55 -1.52
CA VAL A 108 12.43 -1.23 -2.68
C VAL A 108 13.86 -1.72 -2.48
N LEU A 109 14.43 -1.49 -1.30
CA LEU A 109 15.77 -1.98 -0.96
C LEU A 109 15.80 -3.51 -1.01
N THR A 110 14.86 -4.18 -0.36
CA THR A 110 14.77 -5.64 -0.33
C THR A 110 14.65 -6.22 -1.75
N TYR A 111 13.76 -5.66 -2.57
CA TYR A 111 13.59 -6.06 -3.96
C TYR A 111 14.89 -5.89 -4.75
N SER A 112 15.52 -4.71 -4.66
CA SER A 112 16.71 -4.37 -5.43
C SER A 112 17.92 -5.20 -5.01
N PHE A 113 18.13 -5.39 -3.70
CA PHE A 113 19.22 -6.21 -3.16
C PHE A 113 19.04 -7.68 -3.52
N GLY A 114 17.82 -8.23 -3.37
CA GLY A 114 17.53 -9.60 -3.76
C GLY A 114 17.79 -9.84 -5.25
N LEU A 115 17.35 -8.92 -6.11
CA LEU A 115 17.63 -9.00 -7.53
C LEU A 115 19.13 -8.92 -7.82
N ALA A 116 19.83 -7.92 -7.27
CA ALA A 116 21.25 -7.71 -7.49
C ALA A 116 22.11 -8.92 -7.09
N LEU A 117 21.80 -9.55 -5.95
CA LEU A 117 22.49 -10.75 -5.49
C LEU A 117 22.14 -12.00 -6.31
N GLY A 118 20.95 -12.05 -6.94
CA GLY A 118 20.53 -13.16 -7.79
C GLY A 118 20.97 -13.05 -9.26
N LEU A 119 21.40 -11.87 -9.72
CA LEU A 119 21.84 -11.67 -11.11
C LEU A 119 23.01 -12.58 -11.53
N PRO A 120 24.07 -12.80 -10.74
CA PRO A 120 25.15 -13.71 -11.10
C PRO A 120 24.68 -15.14 -11.36
N PHE A 121 23.71 -15.62 -10.57
CA PHE A 121 23.12 -16.94 -10.75
C PHE A 121 22.36 -17.05 -12.09
N LEU A 122 21.61 -16.01 -12.48
CA LEU A 122 20.91 -15.97 -13.77
C LEU A 122 21.88 -15.94 -14.95
N ASP A 123 22.95 -15.14 -14.83
CA ASP A 123 23.97 -15.02 -15.87
C ASP A 123 24.65 -16.39 -16.11
N ALA A 124 24.99 -17.09 -15.03
CA ALA A 124 25.51 -18.46 -15.09
C ALA A 124 24.51 -19.48 -15.67
N ALA A 125 23.20 -19.29 -15.45
CA ALA A 125 22.16 -20.13 -16.01
C ALA A 125 21.94 -19.89 -17.53
N GLY A 126 22.40 -18.76 -18.06
CA GLY A 126 22.37 -18.42 -19.47
C GLY A 126 21.35 -17.33 -19.84
N SER A 127 21.57 -16.70 -21.00
CA SER A 127 20.84 -15.51 -21.46
C SER A 127 19.34 -15.75 -21.65
N GLY A 128 18.93 -16.95 -22.08
CA GLY A 128 17.51 -17.30 -22.23
C GLY A 128 16.75 -17.29 -20.90
N TRP A 129 17.33 -17.87 -19.86
CA TRP A 129 16.75 -17.89 -18.51
C TRP A 129 16.74 -16.50 -17.87
N THR A 130 17.82 -15.75 -18.06
CA THR A 130 17.90 -14.35 -17.63
C THR A 130 16.78 -13.51 -18.24
N LEU A 131 16.59 -13.59 -19.56
CA LEU A 131 15.54 -12.85 -20.25
C LEU A 131 14.14 -13.28 -19.78
N ALA A 132 13.89 -14.58 -19.66
CA ALA A 132 12.61 -15.11 -19.21
C ALA A 132 12.26 -14.64 -17.79
N TYR A 133 13.22 -14.69 -16.87
CA TYR A 133 13.02 -14.25 -15.49
C TYR A 133 12.80 -12.73 -15.41
N LEU A 134 13.67 -11.92 -16.01
CA LEU A 134 13.58 -10.45 -15.92
C LEU A 134 12.33 -9.90 -16.62
N SER A 135 11.94 -10.47 -17.75
CA SER A 135 10.70 -10.08 -18.44
C SER A 135 9.46 -10.44 -17.62
N SER A 136 9.42 -11.62 -17.01
CA SER A 136 8.33 -12.04 -16.13
C SER A 136 8.24 -11.16 -14.88
N LEU A 137 9.36 -10.93 -14.21
CA LEU A 137 9.41 -10.09 -13.02
C LEU A 137 8.98 -8.66 -13.35
N SER A 138 9.48 -8.10 -14.45
CA SER A 138 9.14 -6.76 -14.93
C SER A 138 7.65 -6.65 -15.27
N LEU A 139 7.08 -7.64 -15.95
CA LEU A 139 5.65 -7.66 -16.27
C LEU A 139 4.79 -7.61 -15.00
N VAL A 140 5.10 -8.44 -14.00
CA VAL A 140 4.34 -8.49 -12.74
C VAL A 140 4.53 -7.20 -11.93
N THR A 141 5.75 -6.67 -11.88
CA THR A 141 6.04 -5.39 -11.20
C THR A 141 5.28 -4.23 -11.86
N LEU A 142 5.30 -4.13 -13.19
CA LEU A 142 4.57 -3.09 -13.92
C LEU A 142 3.06 -3.24 -13.71
N ALA A 143 2.52 -4.46 -13.78
CA ALA A 143 1.11 -4.70 -13.53
C ALA A 143 0.70 -4.24 -12.11
N ALA A 144 1.48 -4.58 -11.08
CA ALA A 144 1.22 -4.17 -9.71
C ALA A 144 1.25 -2.64 -9.55
N LEU A 145 2.25 -1.97 -10.14
CA LEU A 145 2.38 -0.50 -10.09
C LEU A 145 1.23 0.20 -10.82
N LEU A 146 0.84 -0.29 -12.01
CA LEU A 146 -0.25 0.29 -12.80
C LEU A 146 -1.59 0.13 -12.09
N VAL A 147 -1.86 -1.05 -11.51
CA VAL A 147 -3.09 -1.29 -10.73
C VAL A 147 -3.09 -0.44 -9.47
N GLY A 148 -1.98 -0.36 -8.74
CA GLY A 148 -1.84 0.50 -7.56
C GLY A 148 -2.05 1.98 -7.90
N TRP A 149 -1.42 2.46 -8.96
CA TRP A 149 -1.61 3.82 -9.46
C TRP A 149 -3.07 4.09 -9.80
N TRP A 150 -3.69 3.23 -10.61
CA TRP A 150 -5.10 3.39 -11.01
C TRP A 150 -6.05 3.39 -9.80
N TRP A 151 -5.80 2.53 -8.82
CA TRP A 151 -6.65 2.40 -7.66
C TRP A 151 -6.51 3.57 -6.69
N PHE A 152 -5.28 3.90 -6.28
CA PHE A 152 -4.98 4.87 -5.23
C PHE A 152 -4.76 6.29 -5.77
N VAL A 153 -3.95 6.45 -6.81
CA VAL A 153 -3.56 7.78 -7.32
C VAL A 153 -4.60 8.33 -8.27
N ALA A 154 -5.03 7.53 -9.25
CA ALA A 154 -6.13 7.92 -10.12
C ALA A 154 -7.49 7.88 -9.41
N GLY A 155 -7.55 7.46 -8.14
CA GLY A 155 -8.73 7.56 -7.26
C GLY A 155 -9.91 6.67 -7.66
N ALA A 156 -9.69 5.58 -8.40
CA ALA A 156 -10.76 4.68 -8.82
C ALA A 156 -11.47 4.03 -7.62
N GLY A 157 -10.71 3.62 -6.60
CA GLY A 157 -11.27 3.04 -5.38
C GLY A 157 -12.14 4.04 -4.61
N GLU A 158 -11.64 5.25 -4.41
CA GLU A 158 -12.38 6.30 -3.69
C GLU A 158 -13.65 6.73 -4.43
N ARG A 159 -13.62 6.87 -5.76
CA ARG A 159 -14.82 7.20 -6.54
C ARG A 159 -15.91 6.15 -6.39
N ARG A 160 -15.55 4.87 -6.46
CA ARG A 160 -16.50 3.75 -6.29
C ARG A 160 -17.13 3.76 -4.90
N LEU A 161 -16.34 4.02 -3.87
CA LEU A 161 -16.81 4.08 -2.50
C LEU A 161 -17.73 5.28 -2.28
N ARG A 162 -17.31 6.48 -2.72
CA ARG A 162 -18.10 7.71 -2.61
C ARG A 162 -19.46 7.57 -3.30
N ALA A 163 -19.51 6.97 -4.49
CA ALA A 163 -20.77 6.76 -5.21
C ALA A 163 -21.83 6.01 -4.37
N ILE A 164 -21.42 4.97 -3.63
CA ILE A 164 -22.34 4.20 -2.77
C ILE A 164 -22.66 4.98 -1.48
N LEU A 165 -21.67 5.62 -0.87
CA LEU A 165 -21.87 6.39 0.36
C LEU A 165 -22.78 7.61 0.14
N ASP A 166 -22.63 8.28 -1.00
CA ASP A 166 -23.44 9.44 -1.36
C ASP A 166 -24.88 9.06 -1.68
N ASP A 167 -25.10 7.90 -2.32
CA ASP A 167 -26.43 7.33 -2.54
C ASP A 167 -27.14 6.99 -1.22
N ARG A 168 -26.42 6.44 -0.25
CA ARG A 168 -27.00 5.96 1.02
C ARG A 168 -27.15 7.02 2.10
N PHE A 169 -26.21 7.95 2.20
CA PHE A 169 -26.12 8.93 3.29
C PHE A 169 -26.20 10.39 2.80
N GLY A 170 -26.54 10.60 1.52
CA GLY A 170 -26.50 11.90 0.85
C GLY A 170 -25.07 12.33 0.48
N SER A 171 -24.91 13.37 -0.34
CA SER A 171 -23.58 13.93 -0.61
C SER A 171 -23.04 14.67 0.61
N ALA A 172 -21.77 14.46 0.96
CA ALA A 172 -21.11 15.33 1.93
C ALA A 172 -21.04 16.74 1.34
N SER A 173 -21.83 17.70 1.83
CA SER A 173 -21.72 19.09 1.38
C SER A 173 -20.30 19.57 1.65
N LYS A 174 -19.64 20.11 0.62
CA LYS A 174 -18.43 20.94 0.75
C LYS A 174 -18.78 22.14 1.64
N GLY A 175 -18.64 22.02 2.95
CA GLY A 175 -19.23 22.98 3.89
C GLY A 175 -18.43 23.27 5.14
N ASP A 176 -17.68 22.31 5.69
CA ASP A 176 -16.94 22.53 6.93
C ASP A 176 -15.45 22.26 6.72
N THR A 177 -14.79 23.27 6.15
CA THR A 177 -13.34 23.46 6.18
C THR A 177 -12.86 23.80 7.59
#